data_AF-A0A413I6S0-F1
#
_entry.id   AF-A0A413I6S0-F1
#
_cell.length_a   1.000
_cell.length_b   1.000
_cell.length_c   1.000
_cell.angle_alpha   90.00
_cell.angle_beta   90.00
_cell.angle_gamma   90.00
#
_symmetry.space_group_name_H-M   'P 1'
#
loop_
_entity.id
_entity.type
_entity.pdbx_description
1 polymer ?
#
loop_
_entity_poly.entity_id
_entity_poly.type
_entity_poly.pdbx_seq_one_letter_code
_entity_poly.pdbx_strand_id
1 'polypeptide(L)'
;MSRKKTLLCLIWAFLLLLVPAVGVSAATELQYVYLTPSENGNQTGVVIALNGEKVTEASLDYGSGKVKSSKINGNHLIFLVPGADISEKNLKSVTITGTSGKETIRLSSFFQASGTKKLDPEQEIEDKGIASGRSMAAGGLSQSQEASVETCTAQNAGEIASTLAAASIQAGTSSSRSGAGSNIVVVLDPGHGGNEAGANRTWNGVLYEEKVINLKISRYTKAELEKYAGVTVYMTRTGDTTMSLEDRVDYAAGKKATVLVSQHINSTENNQDSVSGSLVFVATGNYRPDLKNESWALSNTILSELSKLGLNNLGLLVRKSENNTLYPDKSLADYYGIIRRSVLAGFPGIIVEHAFVNNPSDCKKYFSSDAAIKKLGVADATAIAKYYGLKLKTDTPDPKPDPDPNPNPTPSGTEGWKEENGHYYYQRSDGSRAASGWLKLEEGIYYLDENGYRTEGFVKVGEKTYYQEKGTGKRLTGFQTIQKKLYYFRPSTGSMLHFGWVSINGKRYYFHEDGHAQKGLATINGERYFFRTDGSMIRSKWVYYWNNWYFASCKGKIYRNTWHYIDKKRYYFNGKGITKGRKDVPSGLYTKTTVVER
;
A
#
# COMPACT_ATOMS: atom_id res chain seq x y z
N MET A 1 -35.06 54.21 -46.75
CA MET A 1 -34.85 52.75 -46.91
C MET A 1 -34.96 52.07 -45.55
N SER A 2 -35.44 50.80 -45.48
CA SER A 2 -35.47 49.86 -44.31
C SER A 2 -36.00 50.38 -42.95
N ARG A 3 -37.26 50.14 -42.54
CA ARG A 3 -37.78 48.99 -41.72
C ARG A 3 -37.06 48.82 -40.35
N LYS A 4 -37.65 49.28 -39.20
CA LYS A 4 -38.64 48.61 -38.28
C LYS A 4 -38.06 47.34 -37.58
N LYS A 5 -38.16 47.07 -36.26
CA LYS A 5 -38.86 47.67 -35.08
C LYS A 5 -38.34 47.09 -33.72
N THR A 6 -38.43 47.87 -32.61
CA THR A 6 -39.07 47.62 -31.26
C THR A 6 -39.10 46.18 -30.66
N LEU A 7 -38.87 45.84 -29.36
CA LEU A 7 -38.40 46.50 -28.09
C LEU A 7 -38.19 45.44 -26.93
N LEU A 8 -37.71 45.84 -25.73
CA LEU A 8 -37.60 45.08 -24.44
C LEU A 8 -38.93 44.48 -23.89
N CYS A 9 -38.86 43.38 -23.11
CA CYS A 9 -39.22 43.32 -21.65
C CYS A 9 -39.17 41.89 -21.01
N LEU A 10 -39.34 41.83 -19.67
CA LEU A 10 -39.14 40.65 -18.78
C LEU A 10 -40.45 40.07 -18.19
N ILE A 11 -40.40 38.75 -17.83
CA ILE A 11 -40.92 38.10 -16.59
C ILE A 11 -42.43 37.69 -16.40
N TRP A 12 -42.63 36.37 -16.14
CA TRP A 12 -43.70 35.64 -15.40
C TRP A 12 -45.12 35.46 -16.05
N ALA A 13 -45.92 34.38 -15.83
CA ALA A 13 -45.87 33.24 -14.90
C ALA A 13 -46.52 31.89 -15.42
N PHE A 14 -46.23 30.77 -14.72
CA PHE A 14 -46.95 29.49 -14.41
C PHE A 14 -48.39 29.20 -14.98
N LEU A 15 -48.91 27.95 -15.20
CA LEU A 15 -48.58 26.55 -14.81
C LEU A 15 -49.38 25.48 -15.65
N LEU A 16 -48.83 24.27 -15.92
CA LEU A 16 -49.46 22.96 -16.33
C LEU A 16 -50.31 22.89 -17.65
N LEU A 17 -50.27 21.87 -18.53
CA LEU A 17 -50.17 20.40 -18.40
C LEU A 17 -49.47 19.70 -19.62
N LEU A 18 -48.79 18.58 -19.35
CA LEU A 18 -48.48 17.44 -20.25
C LEU A 18 -47.71 17.65 -21.58
N VAL A 19 -46.38 17.55 -21.51
CA VAL A 19 -45.51 16.96 -22.56
C VAL A 19 -44.47 16.06 -21.85
N PRO A 20 -44.19 14.83 -22.30
CA PRO A 20 -43.23 13.95 -21.63
C PRO A 20 -41.79 14.45 -21.77
N ALA A 21 -40.96 14.14 -20.79
CA ALA A 21 -39.53 14.43 -20.83
C ALA A 21 -38.84 13.64 -21.96
N VAL A 22 -38.08 14.35 -22.81
CA VAL A 22 -37.10 13.73 -23.70
C VAL A 22 -35.72 14.20 -23.26
N GLY A 23 -34.95 13.30 -22.65
CA GLY A 23 -33.57 13.56 -22.31
C GLY A 23 -32.72 13.68 -23.56
N VAL A 24 -31.90 14.73 -23.66
CA VAL A 24 -30.90 14.85 -24.72
C VAL A 24 -29.73 13.92 -24.38
N SER A 25 -29.73 12.73 -24.98
CA SER A 25 -28.59 11.83 -24.94
C SER A 25 -27.41 12.45 -25.71
N ALA A 26 -26.22 12.43 -25.12
CA ALA A 26 -25.01 12.77 -25.85
C ALA A 26 -24.72 11.65 -26.86
N ALA A 27 -24.55 12.01 -28.14
CA ALA A 27 -24.28 11.05 -29.20
C ALA A 27 -22.98 10.28 -28.95
N THR A 28 -22.93 9.00 -29.34
CA THR A 28 -21.77 8.15 -29.10
C THR A 28 -20.63 8.50 -30.05
N GLU A 29 -19.52 8.98 -29.52
CA GLU A 29 -18.37 9.44 -30.30
C GLU A 29 -17.23 8.41 -30.30
N LEU A 30 -16.60 8.20 -31.47
CA LEU A 30 -15.50 7.25 -31.65
C LEU A 30 -14.16 7.90 -31.28
N GLN A 31 -13.51 7.39 -30.22
CA GLN A 31 -12.25 7.95 -29.70
C GLN A 31 -11.01 7.40 -30.41
N TYR A 32 -10.87 6.08 -30.45
CA TYR A 32 -9.75 5.41 -31.12
C TYR A 32 -10.09 3.97 -31.52
N VAL A 33 -9.37 3.49 -32.54
CA VAL A 33 -9.39 2.09 -32.99
C VAL A 33 -7.96 1.57 -32.97
N TYR A 34 -7.73 0.45 -32.31
CA TYR A 34 -6.41 -0.19 -32.18
C TYR A 34 -6.47 -1.63 -32.67
N LEU A 35 -5.47 -2.06 -33.44
CA LEU A 35 -5.36 -3.41 -33.98
C LEU A 35 -4.07 -4.05 -33.46
N THR A 36 -4.15 -5.31 -33.05
CA THR A 36 -2.99 -6.13 -32.67
C THR A 36 -3.14 -7.55 -33.24
N PRO A 37 -2.15 -8.07 -33.97
CA PRO A 37 -2.11 -9.50 -34.29
C PRO A 37 -2.11 -10.34 -33.00
N SER A 38 -2.73 -11.51 -33.06
CA SER A 38 -2.62 -12.54 -32.02
C SER A 38 -1.23 -13.20 -32.03
N GLU A 39 -0.74 -13.65 -30.88
CA GLU A 39 0.58 -14.27 -30.73
C GLU A 39 0.76 -15.56 -31.56
N ASN A 40 -0.34 -16.20 -31.97
CA ASN A 40 -0.35 -17.39 -32.83
C ASN A 40 -0.58 -17.08 -34.32
N GLY A 41 -0.69 -15.80 -34.71
CA GLY A 41 -0.78 -15.37 -36.11
C GLY A 41 -2.06 -15.76 -36.85
N ASN A 42 -3.14 -16.18 -36.17
CA ASN A 42 -4.37 -16.64 -36.84
C ASN A 42 -5.59 -15.72 -36.67
N GLN A 43 -5.47 -14.71 -35.80
CA GLN A 43 -6.51 -13.72 -35.51
C GLN A 43 -5.91 -12.32 -35.29
N THR A 44 -6.73 -11.29 -35.39
CA THR A 44 -6.41 -9.91 -35.01
C THR A 44 -7.36 -9.44 -33.91
N GLY A 45 -6.80 -9.02 -32.78
CA GLY A 45 -7.54 -8.30 -31.75
C GLY A 45 -7.81 -6.87 -32.23
N VAL A 46 -9.08 -6.46 -32.23
CA VAL A 46 -9.49 -5.10 -32.55
C VAL A 46 -10.15 -4.49 -31.31
N VAL A 47 -9.61 -3.37 -30.85
CA VAL A 47 -10.16 -2.58 -29.73
C VAL A 47 -10.74 -1.29 -30.28
N ILE A 48 -11.97 -0.98 -29.90
CA ILE A 48 -12.68 0.25 -30.26
C ILE A 48 -13.09 0.95 -28.98
N ALA A 49 -12.68 2.20 -28.80
CA ALA A 49 -13.07 3.02 -27.66
C ALA A 49 -14.08 4.10 -28.05
N LEU A 50 -15.08 4.29 -27.20
CA LEU A 50 -16.18 5.24 -27.41
C LEU A 50 -16.30 6.22 -26.23
N ASN A 51 -16.72 7.45 -26.51
CA ASN A 51 -17.29 8.36 -25.53
C ASN A 51 -18.82 8.34 -25.67
N GLY A 52 -19.54 8.39 -24.55
CA GLY A 52 -21.00 8.35 -24.55
C GLY A 52 -21.56 7.35 -23.55
N GLU A 53 -22.79 6.89 -23.82
CA GLU A 53 -23.53 6.00 -22.93
C GLU A 53 -22.94 4.58 -22.81
N LYS A 54 -23.39 3.86 -21.77
CA LYS A 54 -22.92 2.52 -21.47
C LYS A 54 -23.41 1.51 -22.52
N VAL A 55 -22.48 0.97 -23.30
CA VAL A 55 -22.75 -0.10 -24.26
C VAL A 55 -22.98 -1.44 -23.53
N THR A 56 -24.02 -2.17 -23.92
CA THR A 56 -24.36 -3.51 -23.40
C THR A 56 -24.08 -4.63 -24.39
N GLU A 57 -24.22 -4.37 -25.70
CA GLU A 57 -23.83 -5.29 -26.77
C GLU A 57 -23.10 -4.55 -27.90
N ALA A 58 -22.18 -5.23 -28.58
CA ALA A 58 -21.57 -4.71 -29.80
C ALA A 58 -21.23 -5.81 -30.83
N SER A 59 -21.22 -5.44 -32.11
CA SER A 59 -20.72 -6.25 -33.21
C SER A 59 -19.91 -5.43 -34.21
N LEU A 60 -18.82 -6.00 -34.70
CA LEU A 60 -17.89 -5.40 -35.66
C LEU A 60 -18.06 -6.05 -37.03
N ASP A 61 -18.27 -5.23 -38.06
CA ASP A 61 -18.17 -5.58 -39.47
C ASP A 61 -16.75 -5.30 -39.97
N TYR A 62 -16.06 -6.35 -40.42
CA TYR A 62 -14.69 -6.30 -40.94
C TYR A 62 -14.62 -6.64 -42.44
N GLY A 63 -15.74 -6.45 -43.15
CA GLY A 63 -15.84 -6.57 -44.61
C GLY A 63 -15.99 -8.00 -45.12
N SER A 64 -15.16 -8.94 -44.66
CA SER A 64 -15.29 -10.37 -44.97
C SER A 64 -16.21 -11.13 -44.01
N GLY A 65 -16.70 -10.48 -42.95
CA GLY A 65 -17.64 -11.06 -42.00
C GLY A 65 -18.03 -10.11 -40.87
N LYS A 66 -18.77 -10.65 -39.89
CA LYS A 66 -19.15 -9.95 -38.66
C LYS A 66 -18.80 -10.79 -37.43
N VAL A 67 -18.29 -10.14 -36.39
CA VAL A 67 -18.05 -10.75 -35.07
C VAL A 67 -18.78 -9.98 -33.98
N LYS A 68 -19.29 -10.67 -32.96
CA LYS A 68 -19.74 -10.02 -31.71
C LYS A 68 -18.51 -9.63 -30.87
N SER A 69 -18.66 -8.63 -30.01
CA SER A 69 -17.63 -8.27 -29.04
C SER A 69 -17.31 -9.45 -28.12
N SER A 70 -16.03 -9.80 -28.05
CA SER A 70 -15.49 -10.82 -27.13
C SER A 70 -15.47 -10.31 -25.68
N LYS A 71 -15.38 -8.98 -25.49
CA LYS A 71 -15.52 -8.32 -24.19
C LYS A 71 -15.94 -6.86 -24.36
N ILE A 72 -16.71 -6.35 -23.40
CA ILE A 72 -17.04 -4.93 -23.24
C ILE A 72 -16.54 -4.53 -21.84
N ASN A 73 -15.80 -3.42 -21.74
CA ASN A 73 -15.28 -2.90 -20.47
C ASN A 73 -15.44 -1.38 -20.38
N GLY A 74 -16.51 -0.93 -19.71
CA GLY A 74 -17.00 0.43 -19.87
C GLY A 74 -17.33 0.67 -21.35
N ASN A 75 -16.75 1.71 -21.93
CA ASN A 75 -16.93 2.06 -23.34
C ASN A 75 -15.84 1.50 -24.28
N HIS A 76 -15.05 0.53 -23.80
CA HIS A 76 -14.05 -0.18 -24.62
C HIS A 76 -14.62 -1.51 -25.11
N LEU A 77 -14.71 -1.65 -26.42
CA LEU A 77 -15.23 -2.81 -27.13
C LEU A 77 -14.06 -3.62 -27.70
N ILE A 78 -13.99 -4.90 -27.36
CA ILE A 78 -12.90 -5.79 -27.77
C ILE A 78 -13.47 -6.89 -28.67
N PHE A 79 -12.89 -7.07 -29.84
CA PHE A 79 -13.27 -8.08 -30.83
C PHE A 79 -12.06 -8.95 -31.18
N LEU A 80 -12.29 -10.26 -31.33
CA LEU A 80 -11.33 -11.18 -31.94
C LEU A 80 -11.79 -11.46 -33.37
N VAL A 81 -11.06 -10.93 -34.36
CA VAL A 81 -11.37 -11.07 -35.78
C VAL A 81 -10.54 -12.22 -36.38
N PRO A 82 -11.14 -13.19 -37.09
CA PRO A 82 -10.39 -14.23 -37.80
C PRO A 82 -9.48 -13.69 -38.91
N GLY A 83 -8.26 -14.21 -39.01
CA GLY A 83 -7.25 -13.79 -39.98
C GLY A 83 -6.12 -12.95 -39.34
N ALA A 84 -4.90 -13.10 -39.84
CA ALA A 84 -3.72 -12.35 -39.39
C ALA A 84 -3.66 -10.93 -39.95
N ASP A 85 -4.09 -10.79 -41.22
CA ASP A 85 -3.88 -9.62 -42.08
C ASP A 85 -5.00 -8.57 -41.97
N ILE A 86 -5.78 -8.58 -40.88
CA ILE A 86 -6.85 -7.61 -40.68
C ILE A 86 -6.24 -6.24 -40.38
N SER A 87 -6.44 -5.32 -41.31
CA SER A 87 -5.99 -3.94 -41.24
C SER A 87 -7.17 -2.95 -41.13
N GLU A 88 -6.87 -1.68 -40.90
CA GLU A 88 -7.84 -0.57 -40.90
C GLU A 88 -8.73 -0.58 -42.16
N LYS A 89 -8.20 -0.99 -43.32
CA LYS A 89 -8.92 -1.06 -44.61
C LYS A 89 -10.05 -2.10 -44.61
N ASN A 90 -9.95 -3.12 -43.77
CA ASN A 90 -10.93 -4.19 -43.64
C ASN A 90 -12.14 -3.73 -42.81
N LEU A 91 -11.92 -2.94 -41.76
CA LEU A 91 -12.94 -2.51 -40.80
C LEU A 91 -13.98 -1.56 -41.44
N LYS A 92 -15.26 -1.92 -41.38
CA LYS A 92 -16.36 -1.17 -42.03
C LYS A 92 -17.21 -0.38 -41.05
N SER A 93 -17.78 -1.05 -40.05
CA SER A 93 -18.63 -0.40 -39.05
C SER A 93 -18.65 -1.18 -37.73
N VAL A 94 -18.90 -0.47 -36.63
CA VAL A 94 -19.28 -1.09 -35.35
C VAL A 94 -20.74 -0.76 -35.06
N THR A 95 -21.53 -1.78 -34.80
CA THR A 95 -22.91 -1.67 -34.33
C THR A 95 -22.91 -1.86 -32.82
N ILE A 96 -23.50 -0.93 -32.09
CA ILE A 96 -23.60 -0.96 -30.62
C ILE A 96 -25.07 -0.97 -30.20
N THR A 97 -25.34 -1.53 -29.04
CA THR A 97 -26.62 -1.38 -28.33
C THR A 97 -26.31 -0.81 -26.96
N GLY A 98 -26.91 0.34 -26.63
CA GLY A 98 -26.81 1.03 -25.35
C GLY A 98 -28.19 1.33 -24.77
N THR A 99 -28.23 2.21 -23.77
CA THR A 99 -29.47 2.64 -23.11
C THR A 99 -30.42 3.45 -24.01
N SER A 100 -29.92 4.12 -25.04
CA SER A 100 -30.69 4.90 -26.01
C SER A 100 -31.11 4.10 -27.24
N GLY A 101 -30.77 2.80 -27.30
CA GLY A 101 -31.13 1.90 -28.39
C GLY A 101 -29.92 1.37 -29.16
N LYS A 102 -30.12 1.08 -30.45
CA LYS A 102 -29.12 0.45 -31.31
C LYS A 102 -28.59 1.44 -32.36
N GLU A 103 -27.28 1.67 -32.33
CA GLU A 103 -26.57 2.62 -33.19
C GLU A 103 -25.55 1.88 -34.08
N THR A 104 -25.16 2.45 -35.22
CA THR A 104 -24.10 1.89 -36.07
C THR A 104 -23.17 2.99 -36.60
N ILE A 105 -21.93 2.93 -36.14
CA ILE A 105 -20.87 3.89 -36.43
C ILE A 105 -20.03 3.35 -37.59
N ARG A 106 -19.85 4.14 -38.66
CA ARG A 106 -18.97 3.80 -39.78
C ARG A 106 -17.51 4.09 -39.43
N LEU A 107 -16.67 3.06 -39.49
CA LEU A 107 -15.24 3.16 -39.17
C LEU A 107 -14.41 3.68 -40.35
N SER A 108 -14.83 3.39 -41.58
CA SER A 108 -14.12 3.85 -42.78
C SER A 108 -13.99 5.37 -42.89
N SER A 109 -14.98 6.11 -42.38
CA SER A 109 -14.97 7.58 -42.31
C SER A 109 -14.06 8.14 -41.23
N PHE A 110 -13.82 7.39 -40.14
CA PHE A 110 -12.90 7.80 -39.08
C PHE A 110 -11.46 7.78 -39.58
N PHE A 111 -11.02 6.71 -40.24
CA PHE A 111 -9.67 6.59 -40.82
C PHE A 111 -9.39 7.58 -41.98
N GLN A 112 -10.40 8.35 -42.42
CA GLN A 112 -10.30 9.37 -43.46
C GLN A 112 -10.50 10.80 -42.93
N ALA A 113 -10.77 10.97 -41.62
CA ALA A 113 -11.06 12.26 -41.02
C ALA A 113 -9.78 13.07 -40.75
N SER A 114 -9.77 14.35 -41.13
CA SER A 114 -8.68 15.28 -40.82
C SER A 114 -8.54 15.46 -39.31
N GLY A 115 -7.41 15.02 -38.74
CA GLY A 115 -7.13 15.08 -37.30
C GLY A 115 -6.75 13.73 -36.69
N THR A 116 -6.99 12.60 -37.38
CA THR A 116 -6.51 11.30 -36.91
C THR A 116 -4.99 11.17 -37.07
N LYS A 117 -4.26 10.99 -35.97
CA LYS A 117 -2.81 10.81 -35.97
C LYS A 117 -2.45 9.33 -35.90
N LYS A 118 -1.75 8.81 -36.92
CA LYS A 118 -1.16 7.48 -36.89
C LYS A 118 0.07 7.48 -35.97
N LEU A 119 0.11 6.54 -35.03
CA LEU A 119 1.25 6.37 -34.11
C LEU A 119 2.24 5.35 -34.68
N ASP A 120 3.52 5.71 -34.65
CA ASP A 120 4.63 4.84 -35.04
C ASP A 120 5.01 3.93 -33.85
N PRO A 121 5.05 2.59 -34.00
CA PRO A 121 5.39 1.68 -32.91
C PRO A 121 6.86 1.76 -32.45
N GLU A 122 7.76 2.45 -33.17
CA GLU A 122 9.19 2.55 -32.82
C GLU A 122 9.62 3.95 -32.34
N GLN A 123 8.74 4.96 -32.33
CA GLN A 123 9.06 6.25 -31.71
C GLN A 123 8.93 6.18 -30.17
N GLU A 124 10.06 6.37 -29.47
CA GLU A 124 10.03 6.70 -28.05
C GLU A 124 9.30 8.04 -27.84
N ILE A 125 8.21 8.00 -27.09
CA ILE A 125 7.55 9.20 -26.56
C ILE A 125 8.31 9.58 -25.29
N GLU A 126 8.85 10.80 -25.23
CA GLU A 126 9.42 11.33 -23.98
C GLU A 126 8.40 11.23 -22.84
N ASP A 127 8.78 10.54 -21.76
CA ASP A 127 7.85 10.12 -20.72
C ASP A 127 7.28 11.30 -19.92
N LYS A 128 6.10 11.75 -20.34
CA LYS A 128 5.21 12.64 -19.60
C LYS A 128 3.90 11.92 -19.25
N GLY A 129 4.01 10.84 -18.48
CA GLY A 129 2.97 10.49 -17.51
C GLY A 129 1.60 10.16 -18.09
N ILE A 130 1.54 9.15 -18.98
CA ILE A 130 0.30 8.39 -19.20
C ILE A 130 0.63 6.91 -19.02
N ALA A 131 0.02 6.28 -18.02
CA ALA A 131 0.20 4.85 -17.76
C ALA A 131 -0.19 4.02 -19.00
N SER A 132 0.77 3.26 -19.52
CA SER A 132 0.61 2.49 -20.76
C SER A 132 -0.55 1.48 -20.66
N GLY A 133 -1.59 1.65 -21.48
CA GLY A 133 -2.73 0.73 -21.63
C GLY A 133 -2.38 -0.60 -22.33
N ARG A 134 -1.22 -1.20 -22.03
CA ARG A 134 -0.69 -2.40 -22.71
C ARG A 134 -0.99 -3.72 -21.99
N SER A 135 -1.80 -3.68 -20.93
CA SER A 135 -2.20 -4.85 -20.15
C SER A 135 -3.70 -4.76 -19.82
N MET A 136 -4.54 -5.51 -20.55
CA MET A 136 -5.86 -6.04 -20.11
C MET A 136 -6.62 -6.77 -21.25
N ALA A 137 -5.93 -7.49 -22.15
CA ALA A 137 -6.55 -8.18 -23.30
C ALA A 137 -6.09 -9.64 -23.47
N ALA A 138 -5.71 -10.32 -22.38
CA ALA A 138 -5.45 -11.76 -22.37
C ALA A 138 -5.96 -12.36 -21.04
N GLY A 139 -7.02 -13.18 -21.08
CA GLY A 139 -7.66 -13.69 -19.87
C GLY A 139 -9.08 -14.19 -20.10
N GLY A 140 -9.23 -15.19 -20.96
CA GLY A 140 -10.54 -15.76 -21.26
C GLY A 140 -10.50 -16.84 -22.35
N LEU A 141 -9.88 -17.99 -22.05
CA LEU A 141 -10.22 -19.36 -22.48
C LEU A 141 -9.14 -20.34 -21.98
N SER A 142 -9.43 -21.65 -22.01
CA SER A 142 -8.90 -22.66 -21.07
C SER A 142 -7.68 -23.49 -21.52
N GLN A 143 -6.96 -24.04 -20.54
CA GLN A 143 -6.15 -25.27 -20.57
C GLN A 143 -5.43 -25.63 -21.90
N SER A 144 -4.16 -25.26 -22.00
CA SER A 144 -3.06 -26.20 -22.30
C SER A 144 -1.70 -25.53 -21.97
N GLN A 145 -0.66 -26.34 -21.77
CA GLN A 145 0.65 -25.85 -21.32
C GLN A 145 1.50 -25.39 -22.51
N GLU A 146 1.99 -24.14 -22.50
CA GLU A 146 3.43 -23.82 -22.66
C GLU A 146 3.76 -22.32 -22.50
N ALA A 147 5.01 -22.05 -22.07
CA ALA A 147 5.77 -20.79 -22.16
C ALA A 147 5.05 -19.43 -21.89
N SER A 148 4.68 -19.16 -20.63
CA SER A 148 4.26 -17.81 -20.19
C SER A 148 5.42 -16.79 -20.19
N VAL A 149 5.22 -15.62 -20.82
CA VAL A 149 6.03 -14.41 -20.53
C VAL A 149 5.67 -13.92 -19.12
N GLU A 150 6.61 -14.03 -18.18
CA GLU A 150 6.35 -13.75 -16.76
C GLU A 150 6.34 -12.23 -16.49
N THR A 151 5.16 -11.60 -16.50
CA THR A 151 4.98 -10.21 -16.08
C THR A 151 4.82 -10.09 -14.56
N CYS A 152 5.33 -8.97 -14.02
CA CYS A 152 5.78 -8.89 -12.63
C CYS A 152 4.99 -7.87 -11.80
N THR A 153 3.66 -7.90 -11.88
CA THR A 153 2.80 -7.18 -10.92
C THR A 153 2.71 -7.95 -9.59
N ALA A 154 2.51 -7.22 -8.50
CA ALA A 154 2.71 -7.76 -7.15
C ALA A 154 1.44 -8.42 -6.56
N GLN A 155 1.71 -9.40 -5.68
CA GLN A 155 0.80 -10.07 -4.73
C GLN A 155 -0.09 -11.18 -5.30
N ASN A 156 0.14 -12.42 -4.82
CA ASN A 156 -0.76 -13.57 -4.99
C ASN A 156 -1.54 -13.80 -3.68
N ALA A 157 -2.86 -13.96 -3.76
CA ALA A 157 -3.76 -13.98 -2.60
C ALA A 157 -3.74 -15.26 -1.73
N GLY A 158 -2.98 -16.31 -2.10
CA GLY A 158 -3.04 -17.63 -1.45
C GLY A 158 -2.36 -17.72 -0.07
N GLU A 159 -1.22 -17.06 0.13
CA GLU A 159 -0.44 -17.20 1.38
C GLU A 159 -1.04 -16.37 2.55
N ILE A 160 -1.94 -15.43 2.25
CA ILE A 160 -2.50 -14.54 3.28
C ILE A 160 -3.53 -15.29 4.14
N ALA A 161 -4.30 -16.21 3.56
CA ALA A 161 -5.39 -16.90 4.24
C ALA A 161 -4.91 -17.80 5.41
N SER A 162 -3.77 -18.47 5.29
CA SER A 162 -3.24 -19.36 6.34
C SER A 162 -2.72 -18.59 7.55
N THR A 163 -2.04 -17.46 7.33
CA THR A 163 -1.52 -16.61 8.41
C THR A 163 -2.64 -15.86 9.13
N LEU A 164 -3.70 -15.48 8.41
CA LEU A 164 -4.88 -14.83 8.97
C LEU A 164 -5.81 -15.79 9.72
N ALA A 165 -5.89 -17.06 9.33
CA ALA A 165 -6.66 -18.05 10.07
C ALA A 165 -6.17 -18.17 11.53
N ALA A 166 -4.84 -18.24 11.73
CA ALA A 166 -4.23 -18.27 13.07
C ALA A 166 -4.54 -17.00 13.89
N ALA A 167 -4.47 -15.81 13.27
CA ALA A 167 -4.82 -14.56 13.94
C ALA A 167 -6.32 -14.46 14.28
N SER A 168 -7.20 -14.95 13.40
CA SER A 168 -8.65 -14.91 13.62
C SER A 168 -9.13 -15.83 14.76
N ILE A 169 -8.44 -16.94 15.01
CA ILE A 169 -8.69 -17.82 16.17
C ILE A 169 -8.31 -17.11 17.47
N GLN A 170 -7.30 -16.24 17.47
CA GLN A 170 -6.88 -15.46 18.64
C GLN A 170 -7.77 -14.23 18.90
N ALA A 171 -8.46 -13.71 17.87
CA ALA A 171 -9.38 -12.59 17.95
C ALA A 171 -10.86 -12.99 18.20
N GLY A 172 -11.12 -14.29 18.40
CA GLY A 172 -12.44 -14.91 18.41
C GLY A 172 -13.41 -14.59 19.57
N THR A 173 -13.26 -13.46 20.27
CA THR A 173 -14.30 -12.91 21.17
C THR A 173 -14.14 -11.39 21.34
N SER A 174 -14.85 -10.59 20.55
CA SER A 174 -15.11 -9.18 20.90
C SER A 174 -16.47 -8.71 20.41
N SER A 175 -17.45 -8.76 21.31
CA SER A 175 -18.65 -7.93 21.22
C SER A 175 -18.28 -6.45 21.18
N SER A 176 -19.13 -5.66 20.53
CA SER A 176 -19.11 -4.19 20.46
C SER A 176 -18.48 -3.50 21.70
N ARG A 177 -17.36 -2.80 21.51
CA ARG A 177 -16.80 -1.89 22.53
C ARG A 177 -17.28 -0.47 22.32
N SER A 178 -18.57 -0.25 22.56
CA SER A 178 -19.13 1.08 22.77
C SER A 178 -18.46 1.74 23.99
N GLY A 179 -17.80 2.88 23.76
CA GLY A 179 -17.02 3.57 24.78
C GLY A 179 -17.89 4.31 25.80
N ALA A 180 -17.89 3.84 27.04
CA ALA A 180 -18.28 4.60 28.23
C ALA A 180 -17.60 3.99 29.48
N GLY A 181 -16.27 4.15 29.61
CA GLY A 181 -15.54 3.76 30.83
C GLY A 181 -14.11 3.23 30.65
N SER A 182 -13.68 2.86 29.44
CA SER A 182 -12.33 2.32 29.19
C SER A 182 -11.46 3.29 28.38
N ASN A 183 -10.23 3.53 28.85
CA ASN A 183 -9.20 4.29 28.13
C ASN A 183 -8.96 3.73 26.71
N ILE A 184 -9.12 4.58 25.69
CA ILE A 184 -8.92 4.19 24.29
C ILE A 184 -7.44 4.29 23.89
N VAL A 185 -7.04 3.52 22.88
CA VAL A 185 -5.70 3.62 22.28
C VAL A 185 -5.80 4.14 20.85
N VAL A 186 -5.35 5.37 20.63
CA VAL A 186 -5.25 5.97 19.30
C VAL A 186 -3.82 5.76 18.79
N VAL A 187 -3.67 5.19 17.60
CA VAL A 187 -2.38 5.09 16.93
C VAL A 187 -2.40 5.97 15.70
N LEU A 188 -1.51 6.95 15.68
CA LEU A 188 -1.32 7.86 14.56
C LEU A 188 -0.22 7.31 13.64
N ASP A 189 -0.48 7.27 12.35
CA ASP A 189 0.49 6.80 11.37
C ASP A 189 0.85 7.94 10.40
N PRO A 190 1.92 8.71 10.67
CA PRO A 190 2.41 9.68 9.70
C PRO A 190 2.89 8.93 8.46
N GLY A 191 2.16 9.11 7.35
CA GLY A 191 2.39 8.43 6.08
C GLY A 191 3.82 8.58 5.58
N HIS A 192 4.31 7.59 4.82
CA HIS A 192 5.67 7.56 4.26
C HIS A 192 6.77 7.65 5.34
N GLY A 193 7.99 8.07 4.99
CA GLY A 193 9.13 8.19 5.90
C GLY A 193 10.41 7.51 5.39
N GLY A 194 11.56 8.05 5.78
CA GLY A 194 12.88 7.63 5.34
C GLY A 194 13.02 7.74 3.83
N ASN A 195 13.17 6.59 3.18
CA ASN A 195 13.34 6.49 1.72
C ASN A 195 12.03 6.69 0.93
N GLU A 196 10.88 6.68 1.61
CA GLU A 196 9.59 7.02 1.01
C GLU A 196 9.33 8.50 1.28
N ALA A 197 9.46 9.36 0.26
CA ALA A 197 9.20 10.80 0.38
C ALA A 197 7.69 11.13 0.42
N GLY A 198 6.86 10.25 -0.15
CA GLY A 198 5.48 10.59 -0.51
C GLY A 198 5.44 11.58 -1.68
N ALA A 199 4.29 12.21 -1.88
CA ALA A 199 4.15 13.30 -2.82
C ALA A 199 4.98 14.53 -2.38
N ASN A 200 5.56 15.23 -3.35
CA ASN A 200 6.27 16.47 -3.09
C ASN A 200 6.12 17.46 -4.26
N ARG A 201 6.19 18.75 -3.94
CA ARG A 201 6.22 19.87 -4.91
C ARG A 201 7.02 21.04 -4.34
N THR A 202 7.61 21.82 -5.24
CA THR A 202 8.27 23.08 -4.90
C THR A 202 7.45 24.23 -5.46
N TRP A 203 6.96 25.10 -4.58
CA TRP A 203 6.22 26.32 -4.96
C TRP A 203 6.97 27.54 -4.46
N ASN A 204 7.31 28.47 -5.37
CA ASN A 204 8.06 29.70 -5.08
C ASN A 204 9.35 29.46 -4.27
N GLY A 205 10.10 28.40 -4.62
CA GLY A 205 11.34 28.01 -3.95
C GLY A 205 11.16 27.26 -2.62
N VAL A 206 9.94 27.11 -2.12
CA VAL A 206 9.63 26.32 -0.90
C VAL A 206 9.25 24.90 -1.29
N LEU A 207 9.99 23.91 -0.78
CA LEU A 207 9.71 22.49 -0.94
C LEU A 207 8.69 22.02 0.10
N TYR A 208 7.62 21.39 -0.38
CA TYR A 208 6.59 20.73 0.42
C TYR A 208 6.74 19.22 0.26
N GLU A 209 7.22 18.54 1.29
CA GLU A 209 7.36 17.08 1.34
C GLU A 209 6.28 16.45 2.23
N GLU A 210 5.49 15.56 1.65
CA GLU A 210 4.44 14.84 2.37
C GLU A 210 4.97 14.14 3.62
N LYS A 211 6.07 13.37 3.53
CA LYS A 211 6.63 12.65 4.70
C LYS A 211 6.99 13.56 5.88
N VAL A 212 7.35 14.83 5.62
CA VAL A 212 7.73 15.83 6.63
C VAL A 212 6.49 16.44 7.24
N ILE A 213 5.53 16.84 6.41
CA ILE A 213 4.29 17.48 6.87
C ILE A 213 3.42 16.47 7.62
N ASN A 214 3.27 15.23 7.13
CA ASN A 214 2.57 14.14 7.83
C ASN A 214 3.11 13.95 9.25
N LEU A 215 4.45 13.90 9.40
CA LEU A 215 5.09 13.75 10.71
C LEU A 215 4.77 14.93 11.65
N LYS A 216 4.69 16.15 11.12
CA LYS A 216 4.29 17.34 11.89
C LYS A 216 2.82 17.27 12.29
N ILE A 217 1.90 16.95 11.36
CA ILE A 217 0.47 16.75 11.66
C ILE A 217 0.30 15.75 12.80
N SER A 218 0.86 14.54 12.68
CA SER A 218 0.75 13.50 13.72
C SER A 218 1.32 13.92 15.08
N ARG A 219 2.43 14.68 15.11
CA ARG A 219 2.98 15.24 16.36
C ARG A 219 2.02 16.22 17.01
N TYR A 220 1.38 17.10 16.24
CA TYR A 220 0.40 18.05 16.76
C TYR A 220 -0.92 17.37 17.16
N THR A 221 -1.41 16.38 16.40
CA THR A 221 -2.57 15.55 16.78
C THR A 221 -2.31 14.82 18.10
N LYS A 222 -1.12 14.23 18.27
CA LYS A 222 -0.72 13.59 19.54
C LYS A 222 -0.72 14.58 20.71
N ALA A 223 -0.01 15.70 20.56
CA ALA A 223 0.11 16.71 21.62
C ALA A 223 -1.24 17.34 22.01
N GLU A 224 -2.20 17.41 21.09
CA GLU A 224 -3.55 17.89 21.37
C GLU A 224 -4.42 16.80 22.04
N LEU A 225 -4.41 15.57 21.53
CA LEU A 225 -5.13 14.43 22.14
C LEU A 225 -4.65 14.13 23.57
N GLU A 226 -3.38 14.32 23.88
CA GLU A 226 -2.84 14.06 25.23
C GLU A 226 -3.36 15.02 26.32
N LYS A 227 -4.05 16.10 25.94
CA LYS A 227 -4.80 16.97 26.87
C LYS A 227 -6.13 16.36 27.33
N TYR A 228 -6.62 15.34 26.63
CA TYR A 228 -7.87 14.67 26.96
C TYR A 228 -7.63 13.51 27.91
N ALA A 229 -8.58 13.26 28.82
CA ALA A 229 -8.60 12.10 29.70
C ALA A 229 -9.14 10.88 28.95
N GLY A 230 -8.74 9.67 29.37
CA GLY A 230 -9.21 8.42 28.78
C GLY A 230 -8.69 8.10 27.38
N VAL A 231 -7.57 8.69 26.96
CA VAL A 231 -6.87 8.34 25.71
C VAL A 231 -5.37 8.14 25.93
N THR A 232 -4.84 7.08 25.30
CA THR A 232 -3.40 6.85 25.13
C THR A 232 -3.05 6.97 23.64
N VAL A 233 -2.07 7.82 23.30
CA VAL A 233 -1.70 8.07 21.90
C VAL A 233 -0.30 7.54 21.58
N TYR A 234 -0.21 6.68 20.57
CA TYR A 234 1.07 6.27 19.99
C TYR A 234 1.23 6.83 18.56
N MET A 235 2.47 6.86 18.08
CA MET A 235 2.79 7.10 16.67
C MET A 235 3.54 5.89 16.12
N THR A 236 3.29 5.48 14.87
CA THR A 236 4.05 4.40 14.21
C THR A 236 5.53 4.76 14.10
N ARG A 237 5.82 5.98 13.63
CA ARG A 237 7.15 6.61 13.62
C ARG A 237 7.13 7.97 14.32
N THR A 238 8.19 8.28 15.06
CA THR A 238 8.40 9.59 15.71
C THR A 238 9.45 10.46 15.01
N GLY A 239 10.16 9.90 14.02
CA GLY A 239 11.16 10.57 13.20
C GLY A 239 11.01 10.24 11.70
N ASP A 240 12.02 10.59 10.91
CA ASP A 240 12.04 10.26 9.48
C ASP A 240 12.62 8.86 9.23
N THR A 241 11.77 7.84 9.40
CA THR A 241 12.15 6.42 9.33
C THR A 241 11.21 5.64 8.42
N THR A 242 11.78 4.83 7.52
CA THR A 242 11.01 3.92 6.66
C THR A 242 10.27 2.87 7.50
N MET A 243 8.97 2.68 7.24
CA MET A 243 8.16 1.60 7.82
C MET A 243 7.22 1.02 6.76
N SER A 244 7.15 -0.31 6.68
CA SER A 244 6.22 -0.97 5.77
C SER A 244 4.77 -0.82 6.23
N LEU A 245 3.81 -0.98 5.31
CA LEU A 245 2.37 -1.01 5.64
C LEU A 245 1.99 -2.15 6.60
N GLU A 246 2.84 -3.19 6.70
CA GLU A 246 2.70 -4.29 7.65
C GLU A 246 3.16 -3.85 9.05
N ASP A 247 4.39 -3.36 9.17
CA ASP A 247 4.94 -2.89 10.46
C ASP A 247 4.09 -1.80 11.13
N ARG A 248 3.45 -0.93 10.33
CA ARG A 248 2.54 0.13 10.83
C ARG A 248 1.31 -0.44 11.52
N VAL A 249 0.67 -1.45 10.92
CA VAL A 249 -0.53 -2.08 11.46
C VAL A 249 -0.19 -3.08 12.56
N ASP A 250 0.89 -3.85 12.42
CA ASP A 250 1.39 -4.75 13.45
C ASP A 250 1.78 -3.98 14.73
N TYR A 251 2.36 -2.79 14.57
CA TYR A 251 2.62 -1.88 15.70
C TYR A 251 1.31 -1.44 16.35
N ALA A 252 0.30 -1.03 15.57
CA ALA A 252 -0.99 -0.61 16.10
C ALA A 252 -1.73 -1.76 16.84
N ALA A 253 -1.79 -2.94 16.23
CA ALA A 253 -2.33 -4.16 16.83
C ALA A 253 -1.58 -4.51 18.13
N GLY A 254 -0.24 -4.44 18.11
CA GLY A 254 0.62 -4.67 19.28
C GLY A 254 0.47 -3.64 20.41
N LYS A 255 -0.13 -2.48 20.13
CA LYS A 255 -0.55 -1.49 21.12
C LYS A 255 -2.01 -1.65 21.58
N LYS A 256 -2.74 -2.65 21.04
CA LYS A 256 -4.19 -2.85 21.24
C LYS A 256 -4.99 -1.61 20.79
N ALA A 257 -4.65 -1.07 19.62
CA ALA A 257 -5.30 0.11 19.05
C ALA A 257 -6.84 -0.02 19.03
N THR A 258 -7.51 1.00 19.55
CA THR A 258 -8.94 1.25 19.29
C THR A 258 -9.14 1.79 17.88
N VAL A 259 -8.16 2.54 17.34
CA VAL A 259 -8.14 3.01 15.95
C VAL A 259 -6.72 3.29 15.47
N LEU A 260 -6.49 3.07 14.17
CA LEU A 260 -5.32 3.53 13.44
C LEU A 260 -5.71 4.65 12.46
N VAL A 261 -5.20 5.86 12.70
CA VAL A 261 -5.41 7.04 11.85
C VAL A 261 -4.12 7.31 11.08
N SER A 262 -4.07 6.92 9.82
CA SER A 262 -2.96 7.25 8.93
C SER A 262 -3.17 8.62 8.32
N GLN A 263 -2.15 9.47 8.37
CA GLN A 263 -2.24 10.90 8.05
C GLN A 263 -1.32 11.19 6.85
N HIS A 264 -1.93 11.69 5.78
CA HIS A 264 -1.39 11.82 4.44
C HIS A 264 -1.73 13.17 3.79
N ILE A 265 -1.06 13.47 2.68
CA ILE A 265 -1.31 14.65 1.83
C ILE A 265 -1.44 14.19 0.39
N ASN A 266 -2.51 14.62 -0.25
CA ASN A 266 -2.93 14.08 -1.52
C ASN A 266 -2.12 14.69 -2.68
N SER A 267 -2.13 14.00 -3.82
CA SER A 267 -1.67 14.56 -5.08
C SER A 267 -2.43 13.98 -6.27
N THR A 268 -2.68 14.78 -7.30
CA THR A 268 -3.21 14.29 -8.59
C THR A 268 -2.15 14.29 -9.69
N GLU A 269 -2.30 13.39 -10.67
CA GLU A 269 -1.46 13.33 -11.87
C GLU A 269 -1.83 14.45 -12.87
N ASN A 270 -3.13 14.72 -13.02
CA ASN A 270 -3.72 15.73 -13.91
C ASN A 270 -4.49 16.82 -13.13
N ASN A 271 -4.77 17.96 -13.78
CA ASN A 271 -5.38 19.16 -13.18
C ASN A 271 -4.63 19.70 -11.97
N GLN A 272 -3.35 20.05 -12.18
CA GLN A 272 -2.37 20.18 -11.10
C GLN A 272 -2.69 21.29 -10.08
N ASP A 273 -3.39 22.37 -10.44
CA ASP A 273 -3.58 23.52 -9.54
C ASP A 273 -5.03 23.73 -9.04
N SER A 274 -6.01 22.94 -9.51
CA SER A 274 -7.45 23.23 -9.30
C SER A 274 -8.18 22.36 -8.28
N VAL A 275 -7.65 21.17 -7.94
CA VAL A 275 -8.23 20.32 -6.89
C VAL A 275 -7.74 20.81 -5.52
N SER A 276 -8.65 21.03 -4.57
CA SER A 276 -8.36 21.50 -3.21
C SER A 276 -9.38 20.91 -2.23
N GLY A 277 -8.92 20.49 -1.06
CA GLY A 277 -9.76 19.95 0.01
C GLY A 277 -9.27 18.64 0.62
N SER A 278 -9.98 18.19 1.64
CA SER A 278 -9.70 16.98 2.40
C SER A 278 -10.64 15.83 2.02
N LEU A 279 -10.12 14.59 1.99
CA LEU A 279 -10.91 13.35 1.90
C LEU A 279 -10.38 12.29 2.87
N VAL A 280 -11.14 11.22 3.08
CA VAL A 280 -10.67 10.09 3.90
C VAL A 280 -10.96 8.78 3.21
N PHE A 281 -9.94 7.93 3.03
CA PHE A 281 -10.15 6.55 2.62
C PHE A 281 -10.55 5.69 3.83
N VAL A 282 -11.63 4.93 3.65
CA VAL A 282 -12.28 4.13 4.69
C VAL A 282 -12.55 2.69 4.21
N ALA A 283 -12.87 1.80 5.14
CA ALA A 283 -13.20 0.41 4.82
C ALA A 283 -14.49 0.33 3.98
N THR A 284 -14.50 -0.55 2.98
CA THR A 284 -15.69 -0.88 2.16
C THR A 284 -16.77 -1.58 2.98
N GLY A 285 -16.37 -2.32 4.02
CA GLY A 285 -17.28 -3.10 4.85
C GLY A 285 -17.71 -4.44 4.26
N ASN A 286 -17.09 -4.90 3.16
CA ASN A 286 -17.45 -6.17 2.53
C ASN A 286 -17.28 -7.37 3.50
N TYR A 287 -16.24 -7.35 4.34
CA TYR A 287 -15.92 -8.41 5.32
C TYR A 287 -16.28 -8.04 6.77
N ARG A 288 -16.19 -6.76 7.13
CA ARG A 288 -16.49 -6.24 8.48
C ARG A 288 -17.37 -4.98 8.40
N PRO A 289 -18.70 -5.14 8.27
CA PRO A 289 -19.64 -4.01 8.21
C PRO A 289 -19.62 -3.12 9.47
N ASP A 290 -19.30 -3.71 10.62
CA ASP A 290 -19.12 -3.05 11.91
C ASP A 290 -17.95 -2.06 11.90
N LEU A 291 -16.75 -2.52 11.53
CA LEU A 291 -15.55 -1.67 11.43
C LEU A 291 -15.69 -0.59 10.34
N LYS A 292 -16.49 -0.88 9.30
CA LYS A 292 -16.89 0.11 8.29
C LYS A 292 -17.77 1.20 8.89
N ASN A 293 -18.79 0.87 9.69
CA ASN A 293 -19.64 1.88 10.32
C ASN A 293 -18.84 2.76 11.31
N GLU A 294 -17.93 2.17 12.10
CA GLU A 294 -17.05 2.91 13.01
C GLU A 294 -16.10 3.86 12.24
N SER A 295 -15.37 3.34 11.25
CA SER A 295 -14.45 4.16 10.44
C SER A 295 -15.17 5.29 9.71
N TRP A 296 -16.33 5.06 9.10
CA TRP A 296 -17.08 6.10 8.40
C TRP A 296 -17.56 7.22 9.34
N ALA A 297 -18.03 6.89 10.55
CA ALA A 297 -18.51 7.87 11.50
C ALA A 297 -17.37 8.75 12.06
N LEU A 298 -16.22 8.15 12.39
CA LEU A 298 -15.02 8.89 12.76
C LEU A 298 -14.54 9.79 11.61
N SER A 299 -14.43 9.26 10.40
CA SER A 299 -13.92 10.00 9.24
C SER A 299 -14.80 11.18 8.83
N ASN A 300 -16.13 11.06 8.92
CA ASN A 300 -17.04 12.20 8.75
C ASN A 300 -16.84 13.28 9.83
N THR A 301 -16.51 12.87 11.05
CA THR A 301 -16.18 13.81 12.13
C THR A 301 -14.87 14.56 11.84
N ILE A 302 -13.84 13.86 11.34
CA ILE A 302 -12.56 14.44 10.90
C ILE A 302 -12.78 15.46 9.78
N LEU A 303 -13.48 15.08 8.72
CA LEU A 303 -13.80 15.98 7.61
C LEU A 303 -14.61 17.21 8.06
N SER A 304 -15.53 17.04 9.01
CA SER A 304 -16.29 18.17 9.58
C SER A 304 -15.42 19.16 10.34
N GLU A 305 -14.40 18.72 11.09
CA GLU A 305 -13.49 19.63 11.80
C GLU A 305 -12.46 20.26 10.83
N LEU A 306 -11.94 19.50 9.86
CA LEU A 306 -11.07 20.03 8.80
C LEU A 306 -11.78 21.11 7.95
N SER A 307 -13.07 20.94 7.63
CA SER A 307 -13.85 21.95 6.91
C SER A 307 -13.96 23.29 7.63
N LYS A 308 -13.87 23.33 8.98
CA LYS A 308 -13.86 24.61 9.73
C LYS A 308 -12.59 25.43 9.52
N LEU A 309 -11.51 24.79 9.05
CA LEU A 309 -10.28 25.47 8.61
C LEU A 309 -10.42 26.06 7.18
N GLY A 310 -11.57 25.81 6.52
CA GLY A 310 -11.88 26.22 5.16
C GLY A 310 -11.33 25.27 4.10
N LEU A 311 -11.08 24.00 4.43
CA LEU A 311 -10.86 22.91 3.47
C LEU A 311 -12.19 22.47 2.88
N ASN A 312 -12.24 22.22 1.56
CA ASN A 312 -13.42 21.58 0.96
C ASN A 312 -13.54 20.14 1.49
N ASN A 313 -14.76 19.70 1.79
CA ASN A 313 -15.03 18.30 2.11
C ASN A 313 -15.24 17.54 0.79
N LEU A 314 -14.27 16.71 0.40
CA LEU A 314 -14.34 15.85 -0.78
C LEU A 314 -14.88 14.44 -0.46
N GLY A 315 -15.28 14.21 0.79
CA GLY A 315 -16.03 13.04 1.24
C GLY A 315 -15.20 11.82 1.64
N LEU A 316 -15.93 10.73 1.88
CA LEU A 316 -15.36 9.41 2.16
C LEU A 316 -15.15 8.64 0.86
N LEU A 317 -13.95 8.11 0.66
CA LEU A 317 -13.63 7.26 -0.47
C LEU A 317 -13.46 5.80 -0.03
N VAL A 318 -14.01 4.89 -0.83
CA VAL A 318 -13.78 3.44 -0.71
C VAL A 318 -13.13 2.95 -1.99
N ARG A 319 -12.11 2.09 -1.87
CA ARG A 319 -11.44 1.48 -3.02
C ARG A 319 -11.27 -0.01 -2.79
N LYS A 320 -11.85 -0.82 -3.67
CA LYS A 320 -11.73 -2.29 -3.65
C LYS A 320 -10.44 -2.73 -4.34
N SER A 321 -9.93 -3.90 -3.99
CA SER A 321 -8.74 -4.48 -4.60
C SER A 321 -8.88 -4.63 -6.12
N GLU A 322 -7.87 -4.16 -6.84
CA GLU A 322 -7.80 -4.22 -8.32
C GLU A 322 -7.05 -5.47 -8.82
N ASN A 323 -6.26 -6.12 -7.94
CA ASN A 323 -5.53 -7.36 -8.21
C ASN A 323 -6.23 -8.62 -7.67
N ASN A 324 -7.54 -8.53 -7.41
CA ASN A 324 -8.37 -9.62 -6.87
C ASN A 324 -7.86 -10.21 -5.54
N THR A 325 -7.27 -9.37 -4.68
CA THR A 325 -6.99 -9.73 -3.28
C THR A 325 -8.32 -9.85 -2.53
N LEU A 326 -8.53 -10.97 -1.83
CA LEU A 326 -9.75 -11.27 -1.10
C LEU A 326 -9.54 -11.25 0.41
N TYR A 327 -10.61 -11.01 1.15
CA TYR A 327 -10.71 -11.30 2.58
C TYR A 327 -10.94 -12.82 2.81
N PRO A 328 -10.81 -13.33 4.06
CA PRO A 328 -10.97 -14.76 4.36
C PRO A 328 -12.32 -15.37 3.96
N ASP A 329 -13.38 -14.56 3.95
CA ASP A 329 -14.74 -14.91 3.48
C ASP A 329 -14.87 -14.97 1.95
N LYS A 330 -13.78 -14.73 1.21
CA LYS A 330 -13.70 -14.58 -0.26
C LYS A 330 -14.34 -13.29 -0.80
N SER A 331 -14.76 -12.35 0.05
CA SER A 331 -15.19 -11.03 -0.41
C SER A 331 -14.00 -10.21 -0.93
N LEU A 332 -14.23 -9.30 -1.86
CA LEU A 332 -13.16 -8.48 -2.45
C LEU A 332 -12.59 -7.53 -1.40
N ALA A 333 -11.28 -7.58 -1.16
CA ALA A 333 -10.65 -6.85 -0.07
C ALA A 333 -10.53 -5.35 -0.35
N ASP A 334 -10.28 -4.56 0.71
CA ASP A 334 -9.91 -3.16 0.56
C ASP A 334 -8.55 -3.01 -0.14
N TYR A 335 -8.42 -1.99 -0.98
CA TYR A 335 -7.22 -1.72 -1.79
C TYR A 335 -6.03 -1.34 -0.90
N TYR A 336 -6.23 -0.36 -0.03
CA TYR A 336 -5.18 0.25 0.78
C TYR A 336 -4.72 -0.68 1.90
N GLY A 337 -3.40 -0.87 2.00
CA GLY A 337 -2.80 -1.83 2.93
C GLY A 337 -3.10 -1.56 4.40
N ILE A 338 -3.11 -0.28 4.82
CA ILE A 338 -3.47 0.13 6.19
C ILE A 338 -4.89 -0.31 6.54
N ILE A 339 -5.87 0.09 5.72
CA ILE A 339 -7.29 -0.20 5.92
C ILE A 339 -7.52 -1.71 5.93
N ARG A 340 -7.02 -2.41 4.89
CA ARG A 340 -7.18 -3.86 4.74
C ARG A 340 -6.61 -4.64 5.93
N ARG A 341 -5.40 -4.30 6.37
CA ARG A 341 -4.75 -4.99 7.49
C ARG A 341 -5.38 -4.64 8.83
N SER A 342 -5.88 -3.42 9.04
CA SER A 342 -6.58 -3.05 10.28
C SER A 342 -7.91 -3.80 10.40
N VAL A 343 -8.68 -3.89 9.31
CA VAL A 343 -9.91 -4.70 9.22
C VAL A 343 -9.64 -6.17 9.56
N LEU A 344 -8.52 -6.73 9.07
CA LEU A 344 -8.07 -8.10 9.40
C LEU A 344 -7.60 -8.26 10.84
N ALA A 345 -6.96 -7.24 11.41
CA ALA A 345 -6.52 -7.21 12.81
C ALA A 345 -7.66 -6.83 13.79
N GLY A 346 -8.87 -6.59 13.30
CA GLY A 346 -10.07 -6.43 14.10
C GLY A 346 -10.35 -5.02 14.64
N PHE A 347 -9.72 -3.97 14.09
CA PHE A 347 -9.96 -2.58 14.50
C PHE A 347 -10.08 -1.61 13.30
N PRO A 348 -10.73 -0.44 13.46
CA PRO A 348 -10.82 0.56 12.39
C PRO A 348 -9.45 1.12 11.98
N GLY A 349 -9.18 1.13 10.68
CA GLY A 349 -8.06 1.82 10.07
C GLY A 349 -8.53 2.77 8.98
N ILE A 350 -8.06 4.02 9.00
CA ILE A 350 -8.43 5.08 8.05
C ILE A 350 -7.19 5.79 7.50
N ILE A 351 -7.31 6.42 6.33
CA ILE A 351 -6.26 7.26 5.73
C ILE A 351 -6.85 8.65 5.45
N VAL A 352 -6.41 9.65 6.20
CA VAL A 352 -6.84 11.06 6.10
C VAL A 352 -5.92 11.80 5.13
N GLU A 353 -6.48 12.23 4.01
CA GLU A 353 -5.82 13.05 2.99
C GLU A 353 -6.18 14.51 3.24
N HIS A 354 -5.25 15.30 3.80
CA HIS A 354 -5.60 16.59 4.41
C HIS A 354 -5.85 17.73 3.41
N ALA A 355 -5.03 17.81 2.37
CA ALA A 355 -5.12 18.79 1.28
C ALA A 355 -4.25 18.29 0.11
N PHE A 356 -4.11 19.06 -0.98
CA PHE A 356 -3.33 18.66 -2.15
C PHE A 356 -1.96 19.37 -2.23
N VAL A 357 -0.86 18.62 -2.28
CA VAL A 357 0.50 19.20 -2.41
C VAL A 357 0.75 19.77 -3.81
N ASN A 358 0.01 19.32 -4.82
CA ASN A 358 -0.03 19.97 -6.12
C ASN A 358 -0.82 21.27 -6.13
N ASN A 359 -1.70 21.55 -5.15
CA ASN A 359 -2.39 22.83 -5.12
C ASN A 359 -1.54 23.90 -4.39
N PRO A 360 -1.06 24.97 -5.07
CA PRO A 360 -0.25 26.00 -4.44
C PRO A 360 -1.02 26.82 -3.38
N SER A 361 -2.36 26.91 -3.50
CA SER A 361 -3.21 27.56 -2.50
C SER A 361 -3.31 26.74 -1.22
N ASP A 362 -3.52 25.41 -1.33
CA ASP A 362 -3.51 24.50 -0.17
C ASP A 362 -2.13 24.53 0.51
N CYS A 363 -1.05 24.46 -0.27
CA CYS A 363 0.31 24.55 0.26
C CYS A 363 0.54 25.85 1.04
N LYS A 364 0.17 27.00 0.45
CA LYS A 364 0.29 28.31 1.09
C LYS A 364 -0.59 28.44 2.34
N LYS A 365 -1.80 27.89 2.34
CA LYS A 365 -2.80 28.07 3.42
C LYS A 365 -2.61 27.10 4.58
N TYR A 366 -2.20 25.86 4.32
CA TYR A 366 -2.20 24.78 5.32
C TYR A 366 -0.81 24.20 5.63
N PHE A 367 0.16 24.29 4.70
CA PHE A 367 1.47 23.64 4.85
C PHE A 367 2.65 24.61 4.99
N SER A 368 2.45 25.91 4.76
CA SER A 368 3.50 26.94 4.72
C SER A 368 4.21 27.23 6.04
N SER A 369 3.68 26.78 7.17
CA SER A 369 4.28 27.00 8.49
C SER A 369 3.82 25.95 9.51
N ASP A 370 4.61 25.74 10.55
CA ASP A 370 4.27 24.89 11.69
C ASP A 370 2.94 25.32 12.35
N ALA A 371 2.65 26.63 12.38
CA ALA A 371 1.38 27.16 12.88
C ALA A 371 0.17 26.79 11.99
N ALA A 372 0.35 26.68 10.68
CA ALA A 372 -0.68 26.21 9.76
C ALA A 372 -0.89 24.69 9.88
N ILE A 373 0.20 23.92 9.89
CA ILE A 373 0.18 22.45 10.01
C ILE A 373 -0.40 22.02 11.37
N LYS A 374 -0.12 22.78 12.44
CA LYS A 374 -0.70 22.54 13.77
C LYS A 374 -2.22 22.63 13.78
N LYS A 375 -2.84 23.50 12.96
CA LYS A 375 -4.31 23.58 12.88
C LYS A 375 -4.92 22.29 12.34
N LEU A 376 -4.30 21.67 11.34
CA LEU A 376 -4.72 20.36 10.82
C LEU A 376 -4.66 19.30 11.92
N GLY A 377 -3.52 19.19 12.61
CA GLY A 377 -3.33 18.18 13.66
C GLY A 377 -4.30 18.36 14.84
N VAL A 378 -4.60 19.61 15.21
CA VAL A 378 -5.61 19.96 16.23
C VAL A 378 -7.03 19.61 15.77
N ALA A 379 -7.38 19.82 14.50
CA ALA A 379 -8.70 19.44 13.96
C ALA A 379 -8.91 17.92 14.01
N ASP A 380 -7.91 17.13 13.60
CA ASP A 380 -7.93 15.67 13.75
C ASP A 380 -8.12 15.23 15.21
N ALA A 381 -7.37 15.83 16.13
CA ALA A 381 -7.47 15.54 17.56
C ALA A 381 -8.86 15.88 18.12
N THR A 382 -9.39 17.05 17.76
CA THR A 382 -10.73 17.51 18.14
C THR A 382 -11.81 16.56 17.61
N ALA A 383 -11.68 16.08 16.38
CA ALA A 383 -12.60 15.14 15.78
C ALA A 383 -12.57 13.77 16.46
N ILE A 384 -11.37 13.21 16.69
CA ILE A 384 -11.17 11.95 17.41
C ILE A 384 -11.75 12.05 18.82
N ALA A 385 -11.44 13.13 19.56
CA ALA A 385 -11.96 13.38 20.90
C ALA A 385 -13.49 13.47 20.92
N LYS A 386 -14.08 14.23 20.00
CA LYS A 386 -15.53 14.36 19.85
C LYS A 386 -16.22 13.03 19.51
N TYR A 387 -15.65 12.24 18.61
CA TYR A 387 -16.20 10.95 18.21
C TYR A 387 -16.20 9.93 19.37
N TYR A 388 -15.11 9.85 20.14
CA TYR A 388 -15.00 8.95 21.28
C TYR A 388 -15.53 9.53 22.61
N GLY A 389 -16.15 10.72 22.59
CA GLY A 389 -16.69 11.37 23.78
C GLY A 389 -15.65 11.75 24.84
N LEU A 390 -14.39 11.93 24.44
CA LEU A 390 -13.30 12.30 25.34
C LEU A 390 -13.51 13.71 25.91
N LYS A 391 -13.11 13.89 27.17
CA LYS A 391 -13.15 15.18 27.86
C LYS A 391 -11.73 15.70 28.09
N LEU A 392 -11.55 17.01 28.05
CA LEU A 392 -10.30 17.61 28.52
C LEU A 392 -10.06 17.23 29.98
N LYS A 393 -8.79 17.02 30.34
CA LYS A 393 -8.37 16.95 31.73
C LYS A 393 -8.73 18.28 32.40
N THR A 394 -9.40 18.23 33.54
CA THR A 394 -9.60 19.42 34.39
C THR A 394 -8.26 19.84 35.00
N ASP A 395 -8.12 21.09 35.45
CA ASP A 395 -6.85 21.61 36.01
C ASP A 395 -6.41 20.95 37.34
N THR A 396 -7.20 20.00 37.85
CA THR A 396 -6.74 18.96 38.78
C THR A 396 -5.81 17.99 38.02
N PRO A 397 -4.52 17.88 38.34
CA PRO A 397 -3.63 16.95 37.65
C PRO A 397 -4.12 15.50 37.81
N ASP A 398 -4.73 14.98 36.75
CA ASP A 398 -5.03 13.56 36.55
C ASP A 398 -3.74 12.76 36.82
N PRO A 399 -3.78 11.66 37.59
CA PRO A 399 -2.56 11.00 38.05
C PRO A 399 -1.68 10.66 36.85
N LYS A 400 -0.44 11.16 36.93
CA LYS A 400 0.65 10.83 35.99
C LYS A 400 0.64 9.31 35.77
N PRO A 401 0.72 8.81 34.53
CA PRO A 401 0.83 7.37 34.29
C PRO A 401 1.98 6.82 35.13
N ASP A 402 1.65 5.78 35.89
CA ASP A 402 2.25 5.36 37.17
C ASP A 402 3.72 5.79 37.40
N PRO A 403 4.01 6.72 38.32
CA PRO A 403 5.37 6.88 38.84
C PRO A 403 5.70 5.70 39.75
N ASP A 404 6.78 5.00 39.41
CA ASP A 404 7.42 3.90 40.15
C ASP A 404 7.24 3.99 41.69
N PRO A 405 6.63 2.99 42.35
CA PRO A 405 6.12 3.15 43.71
C PRO A 405 7.20 3.00 44.79
N ASN A 406 8.08 4.00 44.93
CA ASN A 406 8.75 4.27 46.22
C ASN A 406 9.32 5.70 46.32
N PRO A 407 8.97 6.50 47.36
CA PRO A 407 9.62 7.77 47.65
C PRO A 407 10.63 7.68 48.82
N ASN A 408 11.92 7.91 48.52
CA ASN A 408 13.03 8.18 49.45
C ASN A 408 13.52 7.00 50.34
N PRO A 409 14.77 7.05 50.89
CA PRO A 409 15.66 8.19 51.11
C PRO A 409 16.92 8.24 50.23
N THR A 410 17.71 9.32 50.36
CA THR A 410 19.03 9.49 49.74
C THR A 410 20.10 8.59 50.37
N PRO A 411 20.91 7.88 49.57
CA PRO A 411 22.24 7.44 49.99
C PRO A 411 23.34 7.83 49.00
N SER A 412 24.58 7.88 49.50
CA SER A 412 25.78 8.30 48.77
C SER A 412 26.31 7.25 47.76
N GLY A 413 25.42 6.60 46.99
CA GLY A 413 25.79 5.56 46.04
C GLY A 413 26.09 6.11 44.64
N THR A 414 27.16 5.62 44.00
CA THR A 414 27.39 5.89 42.57
C THR A 414 26.44 5.05 41.73
N GLU A 415 25.46 5.70 41.10
CA GLU A 415 24.54 5.09 40.13
C GLU A 415 25.30 4.33 39.03
N GLY A 416 24.73 3.21 38.56
CA GLY A 416 25.27 2.43 37.45
C GLY A 416 25.27 0.92 37.68
N TRP A 417 25.90 0.21 36.76
CA TRP A 417 26.07 -1.24 36.81
C TRP A 417 27.00 -1.67 37.96
N LYS A 418 26.55 -2.64 38.75
CA LYS A 418 27.31 -3.31 39.81
C LYS A 418 27.36 -4.81 39.53
N GLU A 419 28.40 -5.47 40.01
CA GLU A 419 28.57 -6.92 39.91
C GLU A 419 28.36 -7.59 41.27
N GLU A 420 27.62 -8.69 41.28
CA GLU A 420 27.32 -9.50 42.46
C GLU A 420 27.30 -10.97 42.03
N ASN A 421 28.16 -11.80 42.61
CA ASN A 421 28.26 -13.23 42.32
C ASN A 421 28.43 -13.59 40.82
N GLY A 422 29.11 -12.73 40.04
CA GLY A 422 29.29 -12.90 38.59
C GLY A 422 28.09 -12.48 37.73
N HIS A 423 27.06 -11.90 38.34
CA HIS A 423 25.90 -11.32 37.66
C HIS A 423 25.90 -9.79 37.82
N TYR A 424 25.41 -9.07 36.80
CA TYR A 424 25.32 -7.62 36.84
C TYR A 424 23.91 -7.15 37.19
N TYR A 425 23.77 -6.16 38.08
CA TYR A 425 22.51 -5.44 38.31
C TYR A 425 22.73 -3.94 38.16
N TYR A 426 21.64 -3.18 37.96
CA TYR A 426 21.73 -1.72 37.90
C TYR A 426 21.33 -1.12 39.25
N GLN A 427 22.26 -0.38 39.88
CA GLN A 427 21.98 0.43 41.05
C GLN A 427 21.54 1.82 40.61
N ARG A 428 20.37 2.26 41.07
CA ARG A 428 19.82 3.61 40.83
C ARG A 428 20.49 4.65 41.75
N SER A 429 20.26 5.92 41.45
CA SER A 429 20.75 7.06 42.25
C SER A 429 20.25 7.14 43.69
N ASP A 430 19.12 6.50 44.03
CA ASP A 430 18.63 6.29 45.41
C ASP A 430 19.28 5.06 46.09
N GLY A 431 20.31 4.46 45.47
CA GLY A 431 20.98 3.25 45.91
C GLY A 431 20.18 1.97 45.77
N SER A 432 18.91 2.03 45.33
CA SER A 432 18.08 0.85 45.12
C SER A 432 18.49 0.05 43.88
N ARG A 433 18.08 -1.21 43.83
CA ARG A 433 18.30 -2.11 42.70
C ARG A 433 17.14 -2.00 41.71
N ALA A 434 17.44 -1.85 40.42
CA ALA A 434 16.42 -1.86 39.38
C ALA A 434 15.65 -3.21 39.35
N ALA A 435 14.32 -3.14 39.33
CA ALA A 435 13.43 -4.29 39.32
C ALA A 435 13.48 -5.09 38.00
N SER A 436 12.98 -6.32 38.03
CA SER A 436 12.85 -7.20 36.87
C SER A 436 12.13 -6.54 35.67
N GLY A 437 12.56 -6.87 34.45
CA GLY A 437 11.93 -6.39 33.22
C GLY A 437 12.78 -5.44 32.39
N TRP A 438 12.13 -4.55 31.63
CA TRP A 438 12.83 -3.67 30.68
C TRP A 438 13.41 -2.44 31.36
N LEU A 439 14.74 -2.36 31.44
CA LEU A 439 15.47 -1.15 31.84
C LEU A 439 15.90 -0.38 30.60
N LYS A 440 15.57 0.91 30.54
CA LYS A 440 16.05 1.84 29.49
C LYS A 440 16.95 2.88 30.12
N LEU A 441 18.18 2.97 29.60
CA LEU A 441 19.19 3.95 29.96
C LEU A 441 19.50 4.82 28.73
N GLU A 442 20.42 5.77 28.85
CA GLU A 442 20.85 6.61 27.72
C GLU A 442 21.66 5.77 26.70
N GLU A 443 22.54 4.91 27.21
CA GLU A 443 23.43 4.08 26.41
C GLU A 443 22.72 2.88 25.75
N GLY A 444 21.52 2.47 26.20
CA GLY A 444 20.89 1.26 25.72
C GLY A 444 19.56 0.86 26.37
N ILE A 445 19.02 -0.27 25.90
CA ILE A 445 17.88 -0.96 26.50
C ILE A 445 18.36 -2.33 26.94
N TYR A 446 17.95 -2.76 28.12
CA TYR A 446 18.39 -3.98 28.80
C TYR A 446 17.15 -4.74 29.28
N TYR A 447 17.29 -6.04 29.52
CA TYR A 447 16.26 -6.82 30.21
C TYR A 447 16.87 -7.44 31.47
N LEU A 448 16.21 -7.21 32.59
CA LEU A 448 16.56 -7.74 33.89
C LEU A 448 15.67 -8.96 34.19
N ASP A 449 16.27 -10.03 34.72
CA ASP A 449 15.56 -11.24 35.14
C ASP A 449 14.69 -11.02 36.39
N GLU A 450 14.05 -12.08 36.89
CA GLU A 450 13.17 -12.03 38.06
C GLU A 450 13.87 -11.52 39.34
N ASN A 451 15.19 -11.64 39.42
CA ASN A 451 16.00 -11.12 40.53
C ASN A 451 16.55 -9.71 40.24
N GLY A 452 16.32 -9.14 39.06
CA GLY A 452 16.88 -7.86 38.64
C GLY A 452 18.30 -7.94 38.05
N TYR A 453 18.80 -9.13 37.69
CA TYR A 453 20.10 -9.27 37.01
C TYR A 453 19.97 -9.10 35.49
N ARG A 454 20.98 -8.46 34.89
CA ARG A 454 21.12 -8.23 33.44
C ARG A 454 21.21 -9.55 32.68
N THR A 455 20.26 -9.79 31.79
CA THR A 455 20.24 -10.95 30.90
C THR A 455 21.16 -10.76 29.68
N GLU A 456 21.63 -11.88 29.11
CA GLU A 456 22.46 -11.92 27.90
C GLU A 456 21.96 -12.99 26.92
N GLY A 457 22.26 -12.83 25.63
CA GLY A 457 21.87 -13.77 24.58
C GLY A 457 20.39 -13.67 24.21
N PHE A 458 19.80 -14.80 23.81
CA PHE A 458 18.38 -14.84 23.43
C PHE A 458 17.48 -14.82 24.66
N VAL A 459 16.61 -13.81 24.74
CA VAL A 459 15.68 -13.62 25.86
C VAL A 459 14.25 -13.66 25.34
N LYS A 460 13.40 -14.50 25.92
CA LYS A 460 11.98 -14.61 25.57
C LYS A 460 11.16 -13.85 26.61
N VAL A 461 10.39 -12.85 26.16
CA VAL A 461 9.51 -12.03 27.01
C VAL A 461 8.09 -12.15 26.45
N GLY A 462 7.25 -12.92 27.14
CA GLY A 462 5.98 -13.40 26.58
C GLY A 462 6.21 -14.24 25.33
N GLU A 463 5.50 -13.94 24.24
CA GLU A 463 5.68 -14.63 22.95
C GLU A 463 6.87 -14.11 22.12
N LYS A 464 7.51 -13.02 22.53
CA LYS A 464 8.53 -12.32 21.72
C LYS A 464 9.94 -12.68 22.16
N THR A 465 10.78 -13.06 21.20
CA THR A 465 12.22 -13.23 21.41
C THR A 465 12.98 -11.94 21.11
N TYR A 466 14.01 -11.67 21.91
CA TYR A 466 14.93 -10.53 21.82
C TYR A 466 16.36 -11.06 21.89
N TYR A 467 17.35 -10.24 21.55
CA TYR A 467 18.75 -10.57 21.80
C TYR A 467 19.45 -9.44 22.56
N GLN A 468 19.98 -9.79 23.72
CA GLN A 468 20.88 -8.97 24.52
C GLN A 468 22.32 -9.32 24.12
N GLU A 469 23.11 -8.32 23.78
CA GLU A 469 24.51 -8.51 23.42
C GLU A 469 25.30 -9.15 24.57
N LYS A 470 26.18 -10.10 24.25
CA LYS A 470 27.00 -10.77 25.27
C LYS A 470 28.04 -9.82 25.85
N GLY A 471 28.30 -9.90 27.15
CA GLY A 471 29.21 -9.03 27.91
C GLY A 471 28.64 -7.65 28.24
N THR A 472 27.80 -7.05 27.38
CA THR A 472 27.18 -5.73 27.64
C THR A 472 25.74 -5.82 28.11
N GLY A 473 25.00 -6.87 27.73
CA GLY A 473 23.55 -7.03 27.94
C GLY A 473 22.68 -6.05 27.15
N LYS A 474 23.25 -5.29 26.21
CA LYS A 474 22.53 -4.26 25.44
C LYS A 474 21.67 -4.89 24.34
N ARG A 475 20.40 -4.50 24.25
CA ARG A 475 19.45 -5.05 23.29
C ARG A 475 19.79 -4.66 21.85
N LEU A 476 20.08 -5.65 21.02
CA LEU A 476 20.38 -5.45 19.61
C LEU A 476 19.11 -5.28 18.76
N THR A 477 19.26 -4.55 17.65
CA THR A 477 18.21 -4.34 16.64
C THR A 477 18.81 -4.48 15.23
N GLY A 478 17.96 -4.51 14.20
CA GLY A 478 18.36 -4.67 12.81
C GLY A 478 18.80 -6.10 12.46
N PHE A 479 19.56 -6.22 11.36
CA PHE A 479 20.17 -7.49 10.97
C PHE A 479 21.38 -7.80 11.88
N GLN A 480 21.39 -8.98 12.47
CA GLN A 480 22.44 -9.41 13.40
C GLN A 480 22.93 -10.82 13.06
N THR A 481 24.25 -11.02 12.99
CA THR A 481 24.82 -12.37 12.76
C THR A 481 25.26 -12.96 14.09
N ILE A 482 24.47 -13.89 14.61
CA ILE A 482 24.67 -14.54 15.91
C ILE A 482 24.99 -16.01 15.64
N GLN A 483 26.12 -16.52 16.15
CA GLN A 483 26.55 -17.90 15.93
C GLN A 483 26.52 -18.34 14.45
N LYS A 484 26.99 -17.46 13.55
CA LYS A 484 26.97 -17.60 12.06
C LYS A 484 25.58 -17.58 11.40
N LYS A 485 24.48 -17.67 12.16
CA LYS A 485 23.10 -17.49 11.67
C LYS A 485 22.75 -16.01 11.59
N LEU A 486 22.01 -15.60 10.55
CA LEU A 486 21.58 -14.22 10.35
C LEU A 486 20.16 -14.05 10.88
N TYR A 487 19.95 -13.15 11.82
CA TYR A 487 18.66 -12.83 12.42
C TYR A 487 18.25 -11.39 12.06
N TYR A 488 16.96 -11.08 12.20
CA TYR A 488 16.46 -9.71 12.10
C TYR A 488 15.62 -9.37 13.33
N PHE A 489 16.05 -8.36 14.07
CA PHE A 489 15.35 -7.80 15.22
C PHE A 489 14.72 -6.48 14.82
N ARG A 490 13.39 -6.34 14.90
CA ARG A 490 12.67 -5.16 14.38
C ARG A 490 13.20 -3.87 15.02
N PRO A 491 13.68 -2.87 14.26
CA PRO A 491 14.23 -1.64 14.83
C PRO A 491 13.32 -0.91 15.81
N SER A 492 12.01 -0.94 15.57
CA SER A 492 10.98 -0.28 16.39
C SER A 492 10.74 -0.93 17.76
N THR A 493 10.93 -2.24 17.90
CA THR A 493 10.56 -2.99 19.11
C THR A 493 11.71 -3.78 19.73
N GLY A 494 12.73 -4.13 18.96
CA GLY A 494 13.78 -5.09 19.29
C GLY A 494 13.37 -6.56 19.15
N SER A 495 12.12 -6.87 18.81
CA SER A 495 11.65 -8.26 18.75
C SER A 495 12.09 -8.95 17.45
N MET A 496 12.58 -10.18 17.59
CA MET A 496 13.00 -11.03 16.48
C MET A 496 11.84 -11.27 15.50
N LEU A 497 12.15 -11.30 14.21
CA LEU A 497 11.24 -11.78 13.20
C LEU A 497 11.33 -13.31 13.13
N HIS A 498 10.19 -13.96 13.29
CA HIS A 498 10.07 -15.42 13.26
C HIS A 498 9.37 -15.83 11.96
N PHE A 499 9.96 -16.83 11.30
CA PHE A 499 9.49 -17.59 10.13
C PHE A 499 8.91 -16.86 8.89
N GLY A 500 8.95 -17.56 7.76
CA GLY A 500 8.23 -17.19 6.55
C GLY A 500 8.88 -16.09 5.72
N TRP A 501 8.15 -15.63 4.71
CA TRP A 501 8.60 -14.62 3.76
C TRP A 501 8.37 -13.20 4.28
N VAL A 502 9.40 -12.35 4.23
CA VAL A 502 9.28 -10.92 4.54
C VAL A 502 9.98 -10.05 3.50
N SER A 503 9.52 -8.81 3.33
CA SER A 503 10.22 -7.78 2.55
C SER A 503 10.83 -6.74 3.49
N ILE A 504 12.15 -6.57 3.46
CA ILE A 504 12.88 -5.58 4.26
C ILE A 504 13.70 -4.72 3.30
N ASN A 505 13.48 -3.40 3.30
CA ASN A 505 14.16 -2.44 2.42
C ASN A 505 14.14 -2.85 0.93
N GLY A 506 12.96 -3.25 0.42
CA GLY A 506 12.75 -3.66 -0.98
C GLY A 506 13.31 -5.04 -1.36
N LYS A 507 14.12 -5.67 -0.50
CA LYS A 507 14.64 -7.03 -0.67
C LYS A 507 13.70 -8.04 0.00
N ARG A 508 13.47 -9.20 -0.62
CA ARG A 508 12.76 -10.33 0.02
C ARG A 508 13.74 -11.25 0.75
N TYR A 509 13.29 -11.78 1.87
CA TYR A 509 13.99 -12.73 2.73
C TYR A 509 13.02 -13.86 3.09
N TYR A 510 13.56 -15.02 3.45
CA TYR A 510 12.80 -16.08 4.12
C TYR A 510 13.48 -16.40 5.44
N PHE A 511 12.71 -16.50 6.51
CA PHE A 511 13.18 -16.85 7.85
C PHE A 511 12.64 -18.23 8.25
N HIS A 512 13.37 -18.94 9.10
CA HIS A 512 12.96 -20.20 9.70
C HIS A 512 12.26 -19.98 11.05
N GLU A 513 11.69 -21.02 11.65
CA GLU A 513 10.95 -20.97 12.93
C GLU A 513 11.82 -20.48 14.10
N ASP A 514 13.08 -20.91 14.14
CA ASP A 514 14.10 -20.43 15.07
C ASP A 514 14.60 -19.00 14.77
N GLY A 515 14.04 -18.33 13.75
CA GLY A 515 14.23 -16.90 13.47
C GLY A 515 15.45 -16.54 12.61
N HIS A 516 16.18 -17.51 12.07
CA HIS A 516 17.31 -17.22 11.18
C HIS A 516 16.89 -17.14 9.69
N ALA A 517 17.57 -16.31 8.92
CA ALA A 517 17.34 -16.13 7.49
C ALA A 517 17.98 -17.26 6.66
N GLN A 518 17.22 -17.78 5.70
CA GLN A 518 17.69 -18.70 4.67
C GLN A 518 18.80 -18.06 3.83
N LYS A 519 19.83 -18.84 3.52
CA LYS A 519 20.92 -18.47 2.59
C LYS A 519 21.10 -19.58 1.55
N GLY A 520 21.68 -19.25 0.40
CA GLY A 520 21.96 -20.19 -0.68
C GLY A 520 20.72 -20.68 -1.43
N LEU A 521 20.86 -21.83 -2.10
CA LEU A 521 19.78 -22.49 -2.83
C LEU A 521 18.88 -23.25 -1.85
N ALA A 522 17.57 -23.00 -1.90
CA ALA A 522 16.58 -23.64 -1.01
C ALA A 522 15.32 -24.07 -1.76
N THR A 523 14.59 -25.04 -1.20
CA THR A 523 13.22 -25.39 -1.64
C THR A 523 12.25 -25.01 -0.54
N ILE A 524 11.28 -24.14 -0.86
CA ILE A 524 10.28 -23.61 0.06
C ILE A 524 8.92 -23.83 -0.61
N ASN A 525 8.00 -24.52 0.07
CA ASN A 525 6.66 -24.85 -0.43
C ASN A 525 6.69 -25.51 -1.84
N GLY A 526 7.62 -26.45 -2.04
CA GLY A 526 7.81 -27.17 -3.31
C GLY A 526 8.50 -26.39 -4.43
N GLU A 527 8.73 -25.09 -4.26
CA GLU A 527 9.37 -24.19 -5.22
C GLU A 527 10.81 -23.88 -4.84
N ARG A 528 11.69 -23.67 -5.82
CA ARG A 528 13.12 -23.42 -5.58
C ARG A 528 13.45 -21.94 -5.67
N TYR A 529 14.30 -21.47 -4.78
CA TYR A 529 14.73 -20.07 -4.65
C TYR A 529 16.22 -20.00 -4.39
N PHE A 530 16.84 -18.86 -4.67
CA PHE A 530 18.23 -18.60 -4.32
C PHE A 530 18.37 -17.32 -3.49
N PHE A 531 19.05 -17.43 -2.36
CA PHE A 531 19.32 -16.35 -1.41
C PHE A 531 20.82 -16.06 -1.33
N ARG A 532 21.17 -14.78 -1.26
CA ARG A 532 22.55 -14.31 -1.11
C ARG A 532 23.07 -14.54 0.31
N THR A 533 24.36 -14.27 0.52
CA THR A 533 25.01 -14.30 1.85
C THR A 533 24.45 -13.26 2.82
N ASP A 534 23.88 -12.15 2.32
CA ASP A 534 23.11 -11.17 3.11
C ASP A 534 21.67 -11.62 3.42
N GLY A 535 21.27 -12.83 3.01
CA GLY A 535 19.92 -13.39 3.17
C GLY A 535 18.91 -12.94 2.11
N SER A 536 19.27 -12.02 1.20
CA SER A 536 18.32 -11.49 0.21
C SER A 536 18.10 -12.43 -0.97
N MET A 537 16.85 -12.65 -1.34
CA MET A 537 16.46 -13.46 -2.50
C MET A 537 16.90 -12.80 -3.82
N ILE A 538 17.34 -13.63 -4.78
CA ILE A 538 17.63 -13.20 -6.15
C ILE A 538 16.32 -13.22 -6.97
N ARG A 539 16.14 -12.21 -7.84
CA ARG A 539 15.00 -12.04 -8.74
C ARG A 539 15.51 -11.51 -10.09
N SER A 540 14.86 -11.90 -11.18
CA SER A 540 15.13 -11.45 -12.56
C SER A 540 16.60 -11.53 -12.99
N LYS A 541 17.35 -12.54 -12.52
CA LYS A 541 18.81 -12.63 -12.76
C LYS A 541 19.31 -14.08 -12.89
N TRP A 542 20.37 -14.23 -13.66
CA TRP A 542 21.19 -15.42 -13.70
C TRP A 542 21.89 -15.67 -12.36
N VAL A 543 21.93 -16.94 -11.97
CA VAL A 543 22.62 -17.42 -10.77
C VAL A 543 23.59 -18.52 -11.18
N TYR A 544 24.86 -18.35 -10.82
CA TYR A 544 25.89 -19.37 -10.99
C TYR A 544 26.21 -19.99 -9.63
N TYR A 545 26.05 -21.31 -9.52
CA TYR A 545 26.23 -22.03 -8.25
C TYR A 545 26.67 -23.47 -8.52
N TRP A 546 27.75 -23.92 -7.87
CA TRP A 546 28.30 -25.27 -8.02
C TRP A 546 28.48 -25.70 -9.49
N ASN A 547 29.20 -24.88 -10.27
CA ASN A 547 29.47 -25.10 -11.70
C ASN A 547 28.22 -25.22 -12.61
N ASN A 548 27.04 -24.82 -12.12
CA ASN A 548 25.76 -24.90 -12.82
C ASN A 548 25.10 -23.52 -12.94
N TRP A 549 24.36 -23.32 -14.03
CA TRP A 549 23.58 -22.10 -14.28
C TRP A 549 22.09 -22.32 -14.01
N TYR A 550 21.52 -21.37 -13.29
CA TYR A 550 20.10 -21.25 -12.96
C TYR A 550 19.63 -19.85 -13.35
N PHE A 551 18.33 -19.67 -13.59
CA PHE A 551 17.74 -18.34 -13.70
C PHE A 551 16.66 -18.17 -12.64
N ALA A 552 16.76 -17.10 -11.86
CA ALA A 552 15.74 -16.69 -10.91
C ALA A 552 14.73 -15.78 -11.63
N SER A 553 13.48 -16.25 -11.71
CA SER A 553 12.31 -15.55 -12.25
C SER A 553 12.12 -14.17 -11.60
N CYS A 554 11.24 -13.34 -12.15
CA CYS A 554 10.97 -12.05 -11.51
C CYS A 554 10.20 -12.18 -10.18
N LYS A 555 9.62 -13.35 -9.90
CA LYS A 555 9.06 -13.72 -8.59
C LYS A 555 10.09 -14.44 -7.69
N GLY A 556 11.30 -14.70 -8.21
CA GLY A 556 12.44 -15.31 -7.52
C GLY A 556 12.51 -16.83 -7.62
N LYS A 557 11.50 -17.46 -8.25
CA LYS A 557 11.48 -18.92 -8.47
C LYS A 557 12.58 -19.31 -9.45
N ILE A 558 13.22 -20.45 -9.22
CA ILE A 558 14.17 -21.01 -10.19
C ILE A 558 13.39 -21.73 -11.30
N TYR A 559 13.61 -21.31 -12.55
CA TYR A 559 13.03 -21.98 -13.72
C TYR A 559 13.48 -23.46 -13.78
N ARG A 560 12.55 -24.36 -14.12
CA ARG A 560 12.74 -25.81 -14.15
C ARG A 560 11.71 -26.51 -15.04
N ASN A 561 12.05 -27.69 -15.54
CA ASN A 561 11.23 -28.56 -16.40
C ASN A 561 10.72 -27.95 -17.72
N THR A 562 11.22 -26.80 -18.18
CA THR A 562 10.70 -26.15 -19.38
C THR A 562 11.70 -25.20 -20.04
N TRP A 563 11.35 -24.73 -21.24
CA TRP A 563 12.06 -23.70 -21.99
C TRP A 563 11.60 -22.29 -21.58
N HIS A 564 12.55 -21.35 -21.48
CA HIS A 564 12.27 -19.94 -21.26
C HIS A 564 13.08 -19.05 -22.21
N TYR A 565 12.49 -17.92 -22.63
CA TYR A 565 13.21 -16.85 -23.30
C TYR A 565 13.78 -15.87 -22.27
N ILE A 566 15.08 -15.60 -22.36
CA ILE A 566 15.83 -14.65 -21.53
C ILE A 566 16.75 -13.88 -22.48
N ASP A 567 16.69 -12.55 -22.47
CA ASP A 567 17.48 -11.67 -23.33
C ASP A 567 17.43 -12.07 -24.83
N LYS A 568 16.20 -12.31 -25.33
CA LYS A 568 15.88 -12.78 -26.70
C LYS A 568 16.45 -14.17 -27.08
N LYS A 569 17.12 -14.89 -26.17
CA LYS A 569 17.61 -16.28 -26.38
C LYS A 569 16.76 -17.30 -25.62
N ARG A 570 16.64 -18.53 -26.14
CA ARG A 570 15.84 -19.61 -25.52
C ARG A 570 16.74 -20.61 -24.77
N TYR A 571 16.42 -20.91 -23.52
CA TYR A 571 17.18 -21.83 -22.66
C TYR A 571 16.26 -22.90 -22.06
N TYR A 572 16.71 -24.15 -22.00
CA TYR A 572 16.01 -25.23 -21.30
C TYR A 572 16.57 -25.40 -19.89
N PHE A 573 15.68 -25.44 -18.90
CA PHE A 573 16.03 -25.75 -17.52
C PHE A 573 15.46 -27.12 -17.15
N ASN A 574 16.33 -28.05 -16.73
CA ASN A 574 15.90 -29.40 -16.34
C ASN A 574 15.14 -29.40 -14.99
N GLY A 575 14.73 -30.57 -14.49
CA GLY A 575 14.01 -30.68 -13.20
C GLY A 575 14.81 -30.26 -11.96
N LYS A 576 16.15 -30.15 -12.06
CA LYS A 576 17.00 -29.55 -11.04
C LYS A 576 17.16 -28.03 -11.21
N GLY A 577 16.50 -27.42 -12.19
CA GLY A 577 16.57 -26.01 -12.55
C GLY A 577 17.86 -25.58 -13.25
N ILE A 578 18.60 -26.56 -13.79
CA ILE A 578 19.92 -26.35 -14.40
C ILE A 578 19.77 -26.22 -15.91
N THR A 579 20.42 -25.22 -16.51
CA THR A 579 20.70 -25.16 -17.95
C THR A 579 22.15 -25.52 -18.27
N LYS A 580 22.40 -26.06 -19.46
CA LYS A 580 23.74 -26.39 -19.98
C LYS A 580 24.20 -25.29 -20.94
N GLY A 581 25.47 -24.88 -20.84
CA GLY A 581 26.13 -24.02 -21.84
C GLY A 581 26.63 -22.68 -21.31
N ARG A 582 27.92 -22.61 -20.92
CA ARG A 582 28.60 -21.33 -20.60
C ARG A 582 28.75 -20.41 -21.83
N LYS A 583 28.64 -20.96 -23.05
CA LYS A 583 28.81 -20.22 -24.31
C LYS A 583 27.59 -19.37 -24.70
N ASP A 584 26.40 -19.71 -24.19
CA ASP A 584 25.15 -19.10 -24.65
C ASP A 584 24.67 -17.95 -23.75
N VAL A 585 24.98 -18.03 -22.45
CA VAL A 585 24.66 -17.02 -21.43
C VAL A 585 25.49 -15.73 -21.65
N PRO A 586 24.87 -14.53 -21.72
CA PRO A 586 25.59 -13.27 -21.94
C PRO A 586 26.66 -12.97 -20.87
N SER A 587 27.86 -12.63 -21.32
CA SER A 587 28.97 -12.21 -20.45
C SER A 587 28.74 -10.80 -19.89
N GLY A 588 28.26 -10.71 -18.64
CA GLY A 588 28.20 -9.43 -17.91
C GLY A 588 27.18 -9.33 -16.76
N LEU A 589 26.16 -10.19 -16.74
CA LEU A 589 24.99 -10.03 -15.84
C LEU A 589 24.83 -11.14 -14.78
N TYR A 590 25.92 -11.59 -14.16
CA TYR A 590 25.89 -12.64 -13.12
C TYR A 590 26.42 -12.17 -11.77
N THR A 591 25.78 -12.64 -10.69
CA THR A 591 26.37 -12.52 -9.34
C THR A 591 27.40 -13.62 -9.17
N LYS A 592 28.69 -13.25 -9.25
CA LYS A 592 29.81 -14.13 -8.90
C LYS A 592 29.88 -14.20 -7.38
N THR A 593 29.12 -15.12 -6.77
CA THR A 593 29.17 -15.31 -5.32
C THR A 593 30.50 -15.96 -4.97
N THR A 594 31.40 -15.21 -4.32
CA THR A 594 32.63 -15.77 -3.74
C THR A 594 32.26 -16.82 -2.71
N VAL A 595 32.54 -18.08 -3.02
CA VAL A 595 32.46 -19.17 -2.04
C VAL A 595 33.71 -19.07 -1.19
N VAL A 596 33.55 -18.63 0.06
CA VAL A 596 34.57 -18.83 1.09
C VAL A 596 34.34 -20.22 1.66
N GLU A 597 35.29 -21.12 1.44
CA GLU A 597 35.23 -22.48 1.97
C GLU A 597 35.37 -22.49 3.50
N ARG A 598 34.68 -23.45 4.12
CA ARG A 598 34.91 -23.96 5.48
C ARG A 598 34.44 -25.40 5.52
#